data_AF-A0AA91IAI2-F1
#
_entry.id   AF-A0AA91IAI2-F1
#
_cell.length_a   1.000
_cell.length_b   1.000
_cell.length_c   1.000
_cell.angle_alpha   90.00
_cell.angle_beta   90.00
_cell.angle_gamma   90.00
#
_symmetry.space_group_name_H-M   'P 1'
#
loop_
_entity.id
_entity.type
_entity.pdbx_description
1 polymer ?
#
loop_
_entity_poly.entity_id
_entity_poly.type
_entity_poly.pdbx_seq_one_letter_code
_entity_poly.pdbx_strand_id
1 'polypeptide(L)'
;MARLLDCFSGLIAYGLALDASAAAGRPMPALATVQHKAMQLLDTARAEAAAAGTPAPQVESAVFAMVAWIDEILARHPEATAGADAGSGPSPLQAQLFNSNNAHSEFFHHLSALGAQDNDVREVYWHALVLGFKGQYYFEDGDQGELGKLKDLHGRQLQLRPLAADSLAHDRITPQPYSVPDPRGPNDTHRRDRALLRAGAALALLLPLLYLLWLWSTGPPAAGSGLSQRIEQHLQTFACADLTATVDTEGRTRVSGFVSLPGDLSRVEREVAMVPGVKSPSFDVVLRVWPHCEVFAIIKPYQARNRERAYGLDIDSPSALEGKLREGDPVRVQVVAPRHDSYIWVDYYTADGAVMHLNAGQAPTKLHAGETLALGREIPSSWLVSPPFGSVLITVLSAPTPFTETADRPPFELASDYLLRLRETVAAGKNSDRLIADFVFLETVSR
;
A
#
# COMPACT_ATOMS: atom_id res chain seq x y z
N MET A 1 -21.79 -24.63 23.74
CA MET A 1 -22.09 -23.19 23.60
C MET A 1 -22.12 -22.88 22.12
N ALA A 2 -23.11 -22.11 21.66
CA ALA A 2 -23.15 -21.65 20.27
C ALA A 2 -21.99 -20.68 20.04
N ARG A 3 -21.34 -20.73 18.87
CA ARG A 3 -20.23 -19.83 18.54
C ARG A 3 -20.80 -18.47 18.18
N LEU A 4 -20.06 -17.39 18.42
CA LEU A 4 -20.52 -16.04 18.08
C LEU A 4 -20.89 -15.91 16.59
N LEU A 5 -20.12 -16.57 15.71
CA LEU A 5 -20.42 -16.63 14.27
C LEU A 5 -21.79 -17.23 13.95
N ASP A 6 -22.24 -18.25 14.70
CA ASP A 6 -23.48 -18.97 14.42
C ASP A 6 -24.70 -18.04 14.57
N CYS A 7 -24.63 -17.08 15.49
CA CYS A 7 -25.66 -16.05 15.69
C CYS A 7 -25.85 -15.16 14.44
N PHE A 8 -24.82 -15.02 13.59
CA PHE A 8 -24.89 -14.24 12.36
C PHE A 8 -25.26 -15.07 11.11
N SER A 9 -25.48 -16.37 11.25
CA SER A 9 -25.77 -17.28 10.11
C SER A 9 -26.94 -16.81 9.25
N GLY A 10 -28.01 -16.29 9.86
CA GLY A 10 -29.17 -15.74 9.15
C GLY A 10 -28.83 -14.51 8.30
N LEU A 11 -27.99 -13.62 8.82
CA LEU A 11 -27.50 -12.45 8.07
C LEU A 11 -26.55 -12.87 6.95
N ILE A 12 -25.63 -13.79 7.23
CA ILE A 12 -24.67 -14.31 6.25
C ILE A 12 -25.42 -14.96 5.07
N ALA A 13 -26.39 -15.83 5.35
CA ALA A 13 -27.20 -16.45 4.31
C ALA A 13 -27.96 -15.38 3.47
N TYR A 14 -28.48 -14.34 4.13
CA TYR A 14 -29.18 -13.25 3.45
C TYR A 14 -28.26 -12.42 2.56
N GLY A 15 -27.08 -12.03 3.05
CA GLY A 15 -26.08 -11.28 2.29
C GLY A 15 -25.57 -12.06 1.08
N LEU A 16 -25.28 -13.35 1.23
CA LEU A 16 -24.85 -14.20 0.11
C LEU A 16 -25.95 -14.39 -0.93
N ALA A 17 -27.22 -14.46 -0.52
CA ALA A 17 -28.34 -14.52 -1.46
C ALA A 17 -28.47 -13.22 -2.28
N LEU A 18 -28.25 -12.06 -1.65
CA LEU A 18 -28.20 -10.77 -2.33
C LEU A 18 -27.03 -10.71 -3.32
N ASP A 19 -25.81 -11.06 -2.90
CA ASP A 19 -24.63 -11.06 -3.78
C ASP A 19 -24.81 -11.99 -5.00
N ALA A 20 -25.33 -13.21 -4.77
CA ALA A 20 -25.66 -14.15 -5.85
C ALA A 20 -26.73 -13.59 -6.81
N SER A 21 -27.71 -12.85 -6.29
CA SER A 21 -28.73 -12.18 -7.12
C SER A 21 -28.15 -11.05 -7.97
N ALA A 22 -27.23 -10.25 -7.43
CA ALA A 22 -26.49 -9.22 -8.16
C ALA A 22 -25.68 -9.83 -9.29
N ALA A 23 -24.91 -10.88 -9.00
CA ALA A 23 -24.11 -11.61 -9.99
C ALA A 23 -24.98 -12.23 -11.11
N ALA A 24 -26.21 -12.63 -10.79
CA ALA A 24 -27.18 -13.14 -11.75
C ALA A 24 -27.97 -12.03 -12.50
N GLY A 25 -27.70 -10.75 -12.24
CA GLY A 25 -28.39 -9.61 -12.83
C GLY A 25 -29.88 -9.52 -12.45
N ARG A 26 -30.28 -10.10 -11.31
CA ARG A 26 -31.66 -10.05 -10.83
C ARG A 26 -31.89 -8.75 -10.05
N PRO A 27 -33.04 -8.07 -10.26
CA PRO A 27 -33.39 -6.91 -9.48
C PRO A 27 -33.56 -7.28 -8.00
N MET A 28 -33.15 -6.38 -7.13
CA MET A 28 -33.32 -6.56 -5.69
C MET A 28 -34.65 -5.94 -5.24
N PRO A 29 -35.20 -6.33 -4.08
CA PRO A 29 -36.24 -5.53 -3.45
C PRO A 29 -35.73 -4.11 -3.15
N ALA A 30 -36.64 -3.16 -2.95
CA ALA A 30 -36.28 -1.79 -2.58
C ALA A 30 -35.26 -1.76 -1.42
N LEU A 31 -34.23 -0.92 -1.55
CA LEU A 31 -33.10 -0.85 -0.60
C LEU A 31 -33.53 -0.72 0.86
N ALA A 32 -34.57 0.08 1.14
CA ALA A 32 -35.12 0.22 2.49
C ALA A 32 -35.67 -1.10 3.06
N THR A 33 -36.33 -1.92 2.25
CA THR A 33 -36.83 -3.25 2.66
C THR A 33 -35.66 -4.19 2.96
N VAL A 34 -34.61 -4.13 2.15
CA VAL A 34 -33.40 -4.95 2.32
C VAL A 34 -32.67 -4.56 3.60
N GLN A 35 -32.42 -3.26 3.81
CA GLN A 35 -31.80 -2.74 5.03
C GLN A 35 -32.63 -3.05 6.29
N HIS A 36 -33.96 -2.90 6.23
CA HIS A 36 -34.84 -3.24 7.34
C HIS A 36 -34.73 -4.73 7.72
N LYS A 37 -34.68 -5.61 6.71
CA LYS A 37 -34.49 -7.04 6.96
C LYS A 37 -33.11 -7.35 7.55
N ALA A 38 -32.05 -6.71 7.06
CA ALA A 38 -30.71 -6.85 7.61
C ALA A 38 -30.65 -6.39 9.08
N MET A 39 -31.30 -5.26 9.41
CA MET A 39 -31.40 -4.76 10.78
C MET A 39 -32.08 -5.77 11.73
N GLN A 40 -33.21 -6.34 11.32
CA GLN A 40 -33.90 -7.38 12.11
C GLN A 40 -33.02 -8.60 12.37
N LEU A 41 -32.21 -9.01 11.39
CA LEU A 41 -31.28 -10.12 11.54
C LEU A 41 -30.12 -9.77 12.48
N LEU A 42 -29.60 -8.54 12.42
CA LEU A 42 -28.57 -8.04 13.34
C LEU A 42 -29.07 -7.98 14.79
N ASP A 43 -30.31 -7.51 15.01
CA ASP A 43 -30.91 -7.45 16.34
C ASP A 43 -31.16 -8.86 16.92
N THR A 44 -31.55 -9.81 16.07
CA THR A 44 -31.67 -11.22 16.45
C THR A 44 -30.31 -11.78 16.85
N ALA A 45 -29.26 -11.53 16.05
CA ALA A 45 -27.90 -11.98 16.33
C ALA A 45 -27.36 -11.41 17.65
N ARG A 46 -27.61 -10.11 17.93
CA ARG A 46 -27.26 -9.48 19.22
C ARG A 46 -27.93 -10.19 20.39
N ALA A 47 -29.23 -10.45 20.29
CA ALA A 47 -30.00 -11.10 21.36
C ALA A 47 -29.51 -12.53 21.63
N GLU A 48 -29.23 -13.30 20.58
CA GLU A 48 -28.69 -14.66 20.69
C GLU A 48 -27.27 -14.67 21.28
N ALA A 49 -26.39 -13.78 20.82
CA ALA A 49 -25.02 -13.67 21.33
C ALA A 49 -24.98 -13.25 22.81
N ALA A 50 -25.86 -12.34 23.22
CA ALA A 50 -26.03 -11.93 24.61
C ALA A 50 -26.58 -13.08 25.48
N ALA A 51 -27.57 -13.83 24.99
CA ALA A 51 -28.11 -15.01 25.68
C ALA A 51 -27.07 -16.14 25.82
N ALA A 52 -26.14 -16.24 24.87
CA ALA A 52 -25.00 -17.16 24.93
C ALA A 52 -23.87 -16.70 25.89
N GLY A 53 -23.97 -15.48 26.44
CA GLY A 53 -23.02 -14.93 27.43
C GLY A 53 -21.84 -14.17 26.81
N THR A 54 -21.92 -13.77 25.54
CA THR A 54 -20.85 -13.00 24.88
C THR A 54 -20.79 -11.58 25.44
N PRO A 55 -19.61 -11.04 25.80
CA PRO A 55 -19.48 -9.67 26.27
C PRO A 55 -19.99 -8.64 25.25
N ALA A 56 -20.73 -7.63 25.72
CA ALA A 56 -21.32 -6.60 24.85
C ALA A 56 -20.30 -5.90 23.90
N PRO A 57 -19.06 -5.57 24.32
CA PRO A 57 -18.07 -4.99 23.40
C PRO A 57 -17.69 -5.93 22.23
N GLN A 58 -17.63 -7.24 22.50
CA GLN A 58 -17.34 -8.25 21.47
C GLN A 58 -18.52 -8.42 20.51
N VAL A 59 -19.75 -8.37 21.04
CA VAL A 59 -20.97 -8.40 20.21
C VAL A 59 -21.03 -7.20 19.28
N GLU A 60 -20.81 -5.98 19.78
CA GLU A 60 -20.86 -4.77 18.93
C GLU A 60 -19.72 -4.73 17.90
N SER A 61 -18.52 -5.23 18.25
CA SER A 61 -17.43 -5.38 17.27
C SER A 61 -17.79 -6.38 16.16
N ALA A 62 -18.40 -7.52 16.50
CA ALA A 62 -18.88 -8.49 15.52
C ALA A 62 -20.01 -7.93 14.64
N VAL A 63 -20.95 -7.17 15.22
CA VAL A 63 -22.01 -6.47 14.47
C VAL A 63 -21.40 -5.46 13.50
N PHE A 64 -20.39 -4.70 13.92
CA PHE A 64 -19.70 -3.75 13.06
C PHE A 64 -19.10 -4.44 11.83
N ALA A 65 -18.40 -5.56 12.01
CA ALA A 65 -17.83 -6.35 10.91
C ALA A 65 -18.89 -6.80 9.90
N MET A 66 -20.03 -7.28 10.41
CA MET A 66 -21.13 -7.76 9.59
C MET A 66 -21.86 -6.62 8.87
N VAL A 67 -21.97 -5.44 9.49
CA VAL A 67 -22.50 -4.23 8.88
C VAL A 67 -21.60 -3.73 7.74
N ALA A 68 -20.28 -3.68 7.96
CA ALA A 68 -19.33 -3.30 6.91
C ALA A 68 -19.43 -4.24 5.70
N TRP A 69 -19.53 -5.55 5.94
CA TRP A 69 -19.66 -6.55 4.90
C TRP A 69 -20.97 -6.45 4.10
N ILE A 70 -22.12 -6.33 4.78
CA ILE A 70 -23.41 -6.25 4.08
C ILE A 70 -23.55 -4.92 3.32
N ASP A 71 -23.07 -3.80 3.87
CA ASP A 71 -23.10 -2.52 3.15
C ASP A 71 -22.27 -2.56 1.86
N GLU A 72 -21.12 -3.25 1.87
CA GLU A 72 -20.32 -3.47 0.65
C GLU A 72 -21.05 -4.34 -0.38
N ILE A 73 -21.78 -5.37 0.05
CA ILE A 73 -22.66 -6.14 -0.86
C ILE A 73 -23.71 -5.23 -1.47
N LEU A 74 -24.41 -4.44 -0.65
CA LEU A 74 -25.47 -3.54 -1.12
C LEU A 74 -24.95 -2.48 -2.09
N ALA A 75 -23.74 -1.94 -1.85
CA ALA A 75 -23.11 -0.96 -2.73
C ALA A 75 -22.82 -1.51 -4.15
N ARG A 76 -22.70 -2.83 -4.31
CA ARG A 76 -22.48 -3.48 -5.61
C ARG A 76 -23.77 -3.64 -6.43
N HIS A 77 -24.95 -3.41 -5.86
CA HIS A 77 -26.22 -3.52 -6.58
C HIS A 77 -26.53 -2.25 -7.40
N PRO A 78 -26.88 -2.37 -8.69
CA PRO A 78 -27.19 -1.21 -9.55
C PRO A 78 -28.36 -0.34 -9.07
N GLU A 79 -29.32 -0.94 -8.37
CA GLU A 79 -30.47 -0.21 -7.80
C GLU A 79 -30.07 0.67 -6.61
N ALA A 80 -29.04 0.27 -5.85
CA ALA A 80 -28.50 1.07 -4.76
C ALA A 80 -27.77 2.30 -5.31
N THR A 81 -27.02 2.15 -6.41
CA THR A 81 -26.36 3.28 -7.09
C THR A 81 -27.36 4.25 -7.72
N ALA A 82 -28.44 3.74 -8.33
CA ALA A 82 -29.48 4.59 -8.91
C ALA A 82 -30.26 5.42 -7.87
N GLY A 83 -30.49 4.88 -6.67
CA GLY A 83 -31.12 5.60 -5.56
C GLY A 83 -30.20 6.64 -4.90
N ALA A 84 -28.89 6.38 -4.88
CA ALA A 84 -27.87 7.30 -4.37
C ALA A 84 -27.69 8.52 -5.29
N ASP A 85 -27.65 8.32 -6.61
CA ASP A 85 -27.54 9.40 -7.61
C ASP A 85 -28.75 10.36 -7.57
N ALA A 86 -29.91 9.85 -7.16
CA ALA A 86 -31.14 10.63 -6.98
C ALA A 86 -31.26 11.29 -5.59
N GLY A 87 -30.26 11.13 -4.70
CA GLY A 87 -30.24 11.70 -3.34
C GLY A 87 -31.41 11.26 -2.44
N SER A 88 -32.10 10.17 -2.80
CA SER A 88 -33.40 9.78 -2.24
C SER A 88 -33.37 8.40 -1.55
N GLY A 89 -32.20 7.76 -1.48
CA GLY A 89 -32.02 6.47 -0.80
C GLY A 89 -31.76 6.62 0.72
N PRO A 90 -32.08 5.59 1.52
CA PRO A 90 -31.67 5.55 2.92
C PRO A 90 -30.14 5.49 3.05
N SER A 91 -29.59 6.12 4.10
CA SER A 91 -28.15 6.06 4.42
C SER A 91 -27.66 4.62 4.59
N PRO A 92 -26.37 4.30 4.41
CA PRO A 92 -25.85 2.95 4.65
C PRO A 92 -25.94 2.56 6.13
N LEU A 93 -25.96 1.26 6.44
CA LEU A 93 -26.16 0.76 7.81
C LEU A 93 -25.03 1.19 8.76
N GLN A 94 -23.79 1.31 8.27
CA GLN A 94 -22.64 1.86 9.00
C GLN A 94 -22.90 3.27 9.55
N ALA A 95 -23.57 4.12 8.77
CA ALA A 95 -23.92 5.47 9.18
C ALA A 95 -25.08 5.46 10.18
N GLN A 96 -26.08 4.60 9.94
CA GLN A 96 -27.26 4.49 10.81
C GLN A 96 -26.94 3.93 12.20
N LEU A 97 -26.02 2.96 12.29
CA LEU A 97 -25.73 2.22 13.53
C LEU A 97 -24.48 2.69 14.26
N PHE A 98 -23.45 3.11 13.53
CA PHE A 98 -22.14 3.41 14.09
C PHE A 98 -21.68 4.83 13.86
N ASN A 99 -22.49 5.67 13.20
CA ASN A 99 -22.11 7.02 12.78
C ASN A 99 -20.76 7.04 12.03
N SER A 100 -20.48 5.97 11.28
CA SER A 100 -19.26 5.82 10.49
C SER A 100 -19.60 5.93 9.01
N ASN A 101 -18.71 6.59 8.26
CA ASN A 101 -18.73 6.64 6.79
C ASN A 101 -17.48 5.95 6.19
N ASN A 102 -16.66 5.28 7.01
CA ASN A 102 -15.37 4.72 6.63
C ASN A 102 -15.23 3.27 7.15
N ALA A 103 -16.35 2.52 7.23
CA ALA A 103 -16.33 1.16 7.75
C ALA A 103 -15.42 0.23 6.93
N HIS A 104 -15.21 0.55 5.64
CA HIS A 104 -14.29 -0.18 4.75
C HIS A 104 -12.82 -0.15 5.21
N SER A 105 -12.40 0.86 5.98
CA SER A 105 -11.04 0.96 6.53
C SER A 105 -11.02 0.67 8.04
N GLU A 106 -12.02 1.17 8.78
CA GLU A 106 -12.17 0.92 10.22
C GLU A 106 -12.29 -0.58 10.55
N PHE A 107 -12.85 -1.38 9.65
CA PHE A 107 -12.85 -2.83 9.75
C PHE A 107 -11.46 -3.40 10.03
N PHE A 108 -10.43 -2.95 9.30
CA PHE A 108 -9.07 -3.46 9.43
C PHE A 108 -8.37 -2.92 10.69
N HIS A 109 -8.71 -1.71 11.12
CA HIS A 109 -8.28 -1.18 12.41
C HIS A 109 -8.83 -2.03 13.57
N HIS A 110 -10.13 -2.35 13.56
CA HIS A 110 -10.72 -3.22 14.57
C HIS A 110 -10.12 -4.63 14.54
N LEU A 111 -9.93 -5.21 13.35
CA LEU A 111 -9.33 -6.54 13.18
C LEU A 111 -7.88 -6.60 13.71
N SER A 112 -7.08 -5.57 13.48
CA SER A 112 -5.70 -5.50 13.97
C SER A 112 -5.61 -5.26 15.48
N ALA A 113 -6.61 -4.60 16.07
CA ALA A 113 -6.70 -4.37 17.51
C ALA A 113 -7.14 -5.60 18.32
N LEU A 114 -7.64 -6.66 17.68
CA LEU A 114 -8.10 -7.88 18.37
C LEU A 114 -6.95 -8.59 19.08
N GLY A 115 -7.13 -8.86 20.37
CA GLY A 115 -6.16 -9.57 21.20
C GLY A 115 -6.29 -11.10 21.09
N ALA A 116 -5.47 -11.80 21.89
CA ALA A 116 -5.50 -13.27 21.97
C ALA A 116 -6.79 -13.84 22.58
N GLN A 117 -7.57 -13.01 23.29
CA GLN A 117 -8.83 -13.43 23.93
C GLN A 117 -10.06 -13.21 23.03
N ASP A 118 -9.90 -12.51 21.91
CA ASP A 118 -11.01 -12.14 21.02
C ASP A 118 -11.17 -13.14 19.86
N ASN A 119 -10.94 -14.43 20.11
CA ASN A 119 -10.94 -15.46 19.06
C ASN A 119 -12.31 -15.58 18.36
N ASP A 120 -13.40 -15.45 19.12
CA ASP A 120 -14.76 -15.55 18.59
C ASP A 120 -15.10 -14.34 17.71
N VAL A 121 -14.63 -13.14 18.07
CA VAL A 121 -14.77 -11.93 17.24
C VAL A 121 -13.89 -12.02 16.00
N ARG A 122 -12.63 -12.47 16.16
CA ARG A 122 -11.69 -12.67 15.05
C ARG A 122 -12.26 -13.62 14.02
N GLU A 123 -12.98 -14.65 14.45
CA GLU A 123 -13.68 -15.55 13.54
C GLU A 123 -14.74 -14.84 12.70
N VAL A 124 -15.55 -13.96 13.28
CA VAL A 124 -16.58 -13.19 12.55
C VAL A 124 -15.93 -12.29 11.50
N TYR A 125 -14.87 -11.55 11.85
CA TYR A 125 -14.11 -10.73 10.90
C TYR A 125 -13.48 -11.57 9.79
N TRP A 126 -12.85 -12.69 10.15
CA TRP A 126 -12.23 -13.58 9.18
C TRP A 126 -13.26 -14.15 8.21
N HIS A 127 -14.46 -14.51 8.70
CA HIS A 127 -15.55 -14.97 7.84
C HIS A 127 -16.01 -13.90 6.86
N ALA A 128 -16.15 -12.64 7.27
CA ALA A 128 -16.45 -11.55 6.34
C ALA A 128 -15.43 -11.47 5.19
N LEU A 129 -14.13 -11.62 5.48
CA LEU A 129 -13.06 -11.59 4.47
C LEU A 129 -13.17 -12.74 3.46
N VAL A 130 -13.37 -13.98 3.93
CA VAL A 130 -13.49 -15.13 3.02
C VAL A 130 -14.80 -15.16 2.26
N LEU A 131 -15.83 -14.48 2.78
CA LEU A 131 -17.10 -14.23 2.08
C LEU A 131 -17.04 -13.02 1.13
N GLY A 132 -15.84 -12.51 0.85
CA GLY A 132 -15.61 -11.55 -0.23
C GLY A 132 -15.57 -10.09 0.19
N PHE A 133 -15.57 -9.78 1.49
CA PHE A 133 -15.31 -8.40 1.94
C PHE A 133 -13.91 -7.96 1.50
N LYS A 134 -13.83 -6.88 0.72
CA LYS A 134 -12.57 -6.27 0.28
C LYS A 134 -12.22 -5.01 1.08
N GLY A 135 -13.21 -4.18 1.40
CA GLY A 135 -13.03 -2.90 2.08
C GLY A 135 -12.00 -2.00 1.36
N GLN A 136 -11.04 -1.47 2.11
CA GLN A 136 -9.95 -0.64 1.57
C GLN A 136 -9.07 -1.35 0.51
N TYR A 137 -9.15 -2.68 0.37
CA TYR A 137 -8.42 -3.47 -0.62
C TYR A 137 -9.27 -3.81 -1.87
N TYR A 138 -10.27 -2.99 -2.22
CA TYR A 138 -11.20 -3.24 -3.34
C TYR A 138 -10.50 -3.49 -4.70
N PHE A 139 -9.29 -2.96 -4.89
CA PHE A 139 -8.47 -3.09 -6.09
C PHE A 139 -7.71 -4.41 -6.21
N GLU A 140 -7.64 -5.21 -5.15
CA GLU A 140 -7.00 -6.52 -5.21
C GLU A 140 -7.97 -7.57 -5.78
N ASP A 141 -7.46 -8.41 -6.68
CA ASP A 141 -8.17 -9.55 -7.23
C ASP A 141 -7.48 -10.85 -6.83
N GLY A 142 -8.24 -11.75 -6.20
CA GLY A 142 -7.76 -13.01 -5.66
C GLY A 142 -7.02 -12.88 -4.33
N ASP A 143 -6.37 -13.96 -3.90
CA ASP A 143 -5.75 -14.09 -2.56
C ASP A 143 -4.21 -13.93 -2.60
N GLN A 144 -3.64 -13.32 -3.64
CA GLN A 144 -2.18 -13.15 -3.78
C GLN A 144 -1.66 -11.83 -3.18
N GLY A 145 -2.56 -10.91 -2.81
CA GLY A 145 -2.25 -9.58 -2.25
C GLY A 145 -2.27 -9.53 -0.72
N GLU A 146 -2.41 -8.32 -0.17
CA GLU A 146 -2.50 -8.09 1.29
C GLU A 146 -3.76 -8.72 1.88
N LEU A 147 -4.88 -8.72 1.15
CA LEU A 147 -6.13 -9.33 1.60
C LEU A 147 -5.94 -10.84 1.84
N GLY A 148 -5.19 -11.51 0.95
CA GLY A 148 -4.81 -12.91 1.10
C GLY A 148 -3.92 -13.15 2.33
N LYS A 149 -2.92 -12.28 2.55
CA LYS A 149 -2.06 -12.34 3.75
C LYS A 149 -2.84 -12.16 5.04
N LEU A 150 -3.83 -11.26 5.07
CA LEU A 150 -4.70 -11.05 6.23
C LEU A 150 -5.58 -12.27 6.51
N LYS A 151 -6.17 -12.87 5.47
CA LYS A 151 -6.92 -14.14 5.59
C LYS A 151 -6.03 -15.23 6.18
N ASP A 152 -4.80 -15.39 5.68
CA ASP A 152 -3.86 -16.38 6.19
C ASP A 152 -3.43 -16.11 7.65
N LEU A 153 -3.08 -14.86 7.97
CA LEU A 153 -2.62 -14.44 9.29
C LEU A 153 -3.69 -14.71 10.36
N HIS A 154 -4.91 -14.22 10.13
CA HIS A 154 -6.01 -14.35 11.08
C HIS A 154 -6.58 -15.77 11.09
N GLY A 155 -6.59 -16.46 9.95
CA GLY A 155 -7.04 -17.85 9.84
C GLY A 155 -6.22 -18.81 10.69
N ARG A 156 -4.89 -18.64 10.75
CA ARG A 156 -3.99 -19.45 11.61
C ARG A 156 -4.24 -19.26 13.11
N GLN A 157 -4.84 -18.13 13.50
CA GLN A 157 -5.13 -17.76 14.87
C GLN A 157 -6.53 -18.21 15.33
N LEU A 158 -7.37 -18.70 14.42
CA LEU A 158 -8.69 -19.24 14.76
C LEU A 158 -8.56 -20.55 15.56
N GLN A 159 -9.52 -20.79 16.44
CA GLN A 159 -9.60 -22.05 17.20
C GLN A 159 -9.76 -23.26 16.25
N LEU A 160 -10.64 -23.12 15.26
CA LEU A 160 -10.77 -24.06 14.15
C LEU A 160 -10.03 -23.48 12.95
N ARG A 161 -8.79 -23.94 12.76
CA ARG A 161 -7.96 -23.48 11.65
C ARG A 161 -8.56 -23.94 10.32
N PRO A 162 -8.71 -23.03 9.34
CA PRO A 162 -9.09 -23.41 7.99
C PRO A 162 -7.98 -24.26 7.36
N LEU A 163 -8.38 -25.24 6.55
CA LEU A 163 -7.45 -26.05 5.76
C LEU A 163 -6.90 -25.19 4.62
N ALA A 164 -5.60 -25.27 4.38
CA ALA A 164 -4.97 -24.55 3.28
C ALA A 164 -5.28 -25.28 1.96
N ALA A 165 -5.75 -24.54 0.94
CA ALA A 165 -6.24 -25.16 -0.30
C ALA A 165 -5.14 -25.92 -1.07
N ASP A 166 -3.90 -25.49 -0.95
CA ASP A 166 -2.69 -26.15 -1.46
C ASP A 166 -2.33 -27.42 -0.68
N SER A 167 -2.68 -27.48 0.62
CA SER A 167 -2.53 -28.68 1.44
C SER A 167 -3.57 -29.74 1.07
N LEU A 168 -4.81 -29.38 0.69
CA LEU A 168 -5.85 -30.34 0.30
C LEU A 168 -5.47 -31.25 -0.89
N ALA A 169 -4.61 -30.77 -1.80
CA ALA A 169 -4.11 -31.57 -2.91
C ALA A 169 -3.07 -32.62 -2.49
N HIS A 170 -2.42 -32.43 -1.35
CA HIS A 170 -1.33 -33.27 -0.84
C HIS A 170 -1.73 -34.04 0.43
N ASP A 171 -2.72 -33.55 1.17
CA ASP A 171 -3.23 -34.13 2.38
C ASP A 171 -4.09 -35.34 2.06
N ARG A 172 -3.84 -36.39 2.82
CA ARG A 172 -4.46 -37.69 2.60
C ARG A 172 -5.84 -37.71 3.25
N ILE A 173 -6.84 -37.14 2.57
CA ILE A 173 -8.19 -36.94 3.12
C ILE A 173 -8.94 -38.27 3.36
N THR A 174 -8.51 -39.40 2.78
CA THR A 174 -9.12 -40.72 3.05
C THR A 174 -8.13 -41.80 3.46
N PRO A 175 -8.54 -42.82 4.27
CA PRO A 175 -7.63 -43.85 4.77
C PRO A 175 -7.23 -44.97 3.77
N GLN A 176 -7.45 -44.83 2.45
CA GLN A 176 -7.20 -45.91 1.45
C GLN A 176 -6.51 -45.41 0.16
N PRO A 177 -5.76 -46.27 -0.57
CA PRO A 177 -4.33 -46.41 -0.44
C PRO A 177 -3.57 -45.60 -1.50
N TYR A 178 -2.78 -44.63 -1.05
CA TYR A 178 -1.80 -43.87 -1.85
C TYR A 178 -0.59 -44.71 -2.32
N SER A 179 -0.75 -46.02 -2.44
CA SER A 179 0.30 -46.97 -2.84
C SER A 179 0.33 -47.22 -4.34
N VAL A 180 -0.56 -46.60 -5.12
CA VAL A 180 -0.59 -46.72 -6.58
C VAL A 180 -0.15 -45.37 -7.19
N PRO A 181 0.86 -45.34 -8.08
CA PRO A 181 1.24 -44.13 -8.80
C PRO A 181 0.09 -43.60 -9.67
N ASP A 182 -0.08 -42.28 -9.72
CA ASP A 182 -1.12 -41.66 -10.54
C ASP A 182 -1.01 -42.02 -12.03
N PRO A 183 -2.14 -42.22 -12.73
CA PRO A 183 -2.14 -42.52 -14.15
C PRO A 183 -1.57 -41.35 -14.97
N ARG A 184 -0.78 -41.68 -15.99
CA ARG A 184 -0.24 -40.67 -16.93
C ARG A 184 -1.38 -40.11 -17.79
N GLY A 185 -1.52 -38.78 -17.81
CA GLY A 185 -2.49 -38.06 -18.64
C GLY A 185 -2.26 -38.19 -20.16
N PRO A 186 -3.21 -37.73 -21.00
CA PRO A 186 -3.21 -37.98 -22.44
C PRO A 186 -2.04 -37.28 -23.16
N ASN A 187 -1.47 -37.93 -24.19
CA ASN A 187 -0.40 -37.37 -25.00
C ASN A 187 -0.91 -36.24 -25.91
N ASP A 188 -0.29 -35.06 -25.76
CA ASP A 188 -0.53 -33.85 -26.54
C ASP A 188 0.00 -34.00 -27.99
N THR A 189 -0.90 -34.00 -28.96
CA THR A 189 -0.62 -34.17 -30.40
C THR A 189 0.00 -32.92 -31.05
N HIS A 190 0.08 -31.78 -30.35
CA HIS A 190 0.67 -30.53 -30.86
C HIS A 190 2.22 -30.49 -30.86
N ARG A 191 2.89 -31.63 -30.66
CA ARG A 191 4.36 -31.72 -30.59
C ARG A 191 5.05 -31.65 -31.96
N ARG A 192 4.36 -32.03 -33.05
CA ARG A 192 4.90 -32.05 -34.41
C ARG A 192 4.95 -30.66 -35.07
N ASP A 193 3.95 -29.81 -34.84
CA ASP A 193 3.92 -28.44 -35.39
C ASP A 193 4.95 -27.51 -34.72
N ARG A 194 5.25 -27.74 -33.43
CA ARG A 194 6.29 -26.99 -32.69
C ARG A 194 7.72 -27.25 -33.18
N ALA A 195 7.97 -28.35 -33.88
CA ALA A 195 9.31 -28.67 -34.41
C ALA A 195 9.63 -27.88 -35.70
N LEU A 196 8.64 -27.69 -36.58
CA LEU A 196 8.78 -26.90 -37.81
C LEU A 196 8.94 -25.40 -37.51
N LEU A 197 8.22 -24.89 -36.51
CA LEU A 197 8.37 -23.52 -36.01
C LEU A 197 9.77 -23.23 -35.41
N ARG A 198 10.38 -24.21 -34.73
CA ARG A 198 11.73 -24.06 -34.15
C ARG A 198 12.83 -24.02 -35.21
N ALA A 199 12.67 -24.75 -36.32
CA ALA A 199 13.64 -24.72 -37.42
C ALA A 199 13.60 -23.38 -38.18
N GLY A 200 12.42 -22.80 -38.38
CA GLY A 200 12.28 -21.45 -38.96
C GLY A 200 12.86 -20.36 -38.06
N ALA A 201 12.64 -20.44 -36.74
CA ALA A 201 13.17 -19.47 -35.77
C ALA A 201 14.70 -19.51 -35.66
N ALA A 202 15.32 -20.70 -35.79
CA ALA A 202 16.78 -20.84 -35.76
C ALA A 202 17.46 -20.15 -36.95
N LEU A 203 16.85 -20.22 -38.13
CA LEU A 203 17.37 -19.57 -39.34
C LEU A 203 17.24 -18.03 -39.28
N ALA A 204 16.16 -17.53 -38.68
CA ALA A 204 15.94 -16.10 -38.44
C ALA A 204 16.87 -15.51 -37.36
N LEU A 205 17.39 -16.35 -36.45
CA LEU A 205 18.38 -15.97 -35.43
C LEU A 205 19.83 -16.00 -35.93
N LEU A 206 20.17 -16.84 -36.90
CA LEU A 206 21.55 -17.01 -37.40
C LEU A 206 22.04 -15.83 -38.25
N LEU A 207 21.17 -15.26 -39.09
CA LEU A 207 21.48 -14.10 -39.95
C LEU A 207 21.86 -12.83 -39.17
N PRO A 208 21.14 -12.41 -38.11
CA PRO A 208 21.54 -11.27 -37.29
C PRO A 208 22.75 -11.57 -36.40
N LEU A 209 22.99 -12.83 -36.03
CA LEU A 209 24.14 -13.24 -35.22
C LEU A 209 25.46 -13.09 -35.98
N LEU A 210 25.47 -13.41 -37.28
CA LEU A 210 26.61 -13.18 -38.18
C LEU A 210 26.87 -11.69 -38.43
N TYR A 211 25.81 -10.87 -38.50
CA TYR A 211 25.93 -9.42 -38.63
C TYR A 211 26.48 -8.76 -37.35
N LEU A 212 26.06 -9.23 -36.17
CA LEU A 212 26.62 -8.82 -34.86
C LEU A 212 28.11 -9.20 -34.71
N LEU A 213 28.51 -10.35 -35.22
CA LEU A 213 29.90 -10.82 -35.18
C LEU A 213 30.86 -9.92 -35.98
N TRP A 214 30.36 -9.32 -37.06
CA TRP A 214 31.10 -8.36 -37.87
C TRP A 214 31.27 -7.02 -37.14
N LEU A 215 30.21 -6.51 -36.48
CA LEU A 215 30.25 -5.30 -35.65
C LEU A 215 31.18 -5.41 -34.43
N TRP A 216 31.38 -6.62 -33.88
CA TRP A 216 32.28 -6.88 -32.75
C TRP A 216 33.78 -6.80 -33.09
N SER A 217 34.15 -6.82 -34.38
CA SER A 217 35.57 -6.81 -34.78
C SER A 217 36.19 -5.41 -34.83
N THR A 218 35.37 -4.35 -34.79
CA THR A 218 35.84 -2.95 -34.83
C THR A 218 34.99 -2.02 -33.93
N GLY A 219 35.32 -1.88 -32.62
CA GLY A 219 34.65 -0.93 -31.71
C GLY A 219 35.18 -0.91 -30.24
N PRO A 220 35.01 0.21 -29.48
CA PRO A 220 35.96 0.77 -28.50
C PRO A 220 35.90 0.15 -27.07
N PRO A 221 36.86 0.45 -26.15
CA PRO A 221 37.03 -0.32 -24.91
C PRO A 221 35.91 -0.04 -23.91
N ALA A 222 35.12 -1.08 -23.58
CA ALA A 222 34.03 -1.04 -22.62
C ALA A 222 34.10 -2.26 -21.68
N ALA A 223 35.11 -2.33 -20.80
CA ALA A 223 35.18 -3.38 -19.78
C ALA A 223 34.43 -3.02 -18.48
N GLY A 224 34.08 -1.74 -18.25
CA GLY A 224 33.43 -1.27 -17.03
C GLY A 224 31.89 -1.14 -17.09
N SER A 225 31.30 -0.94 -18.27
CA SER A 225 29.86 -0.64 -18.39
C SER A 225 28.95 -1.87 -18.31
N GLY A 226 29.44 -3.04 -18.72
CA GLY A 226 28.60 -4.25 -18.76
C GLY A 226 28.23 -4.79 -17.38
N LEU A 227 29.12 -4.69 -16.39
CA LEU A 227 28.83 -5.17 -15.03
C LEU A 227 27.92 -4.20 -14.29
N SER A 228 28.21 -2.90 -14.30
CA SER A 228 27.38 -1.88 -13.67
C SER A 228 25.97 -1.87 -14.25
N GLN A 229 25.82 -1.96 -15.57
CA GLN A 229 24.51 -1.98 -16.22
C GLN A 229 23.69 -3.24 -15.88
N ARG A 230 24.34 -4.41 -15.73
CA ARG A 230 23.65 -5.63 -15.26
C ARG A 230 23.17 -5.53 -13.82
N ILE A 231 24.00 -4.95 -12.94
CA ILE A 231 23.63 -4.74 -11.54
C ILE A 231 22.46 -3.74 -11.47
N GLU A 232 22.56 -2.62 -12.18
CA GLU A 232 21.52 -1.58 -12.20
C GLU A 232 20.18 -2.13 -12.73
N GLN A 233 20.19 -2.91 -13.81
CA GLN A 233 19.00 -3.54 -14.35
C GLN A 233 18.37 -4.54 -13.36
N HIS A 234 19.19 -5.22 -12.55
CA HIS A 234 18.69 -6.13 -11.53
C HIS A 234 18.06 -5.37 -10.35
N LEU A 235 18.68 -4.26 -9.93
CA LEU A 235 18.19 -3.40 -8.86
C LEU A 235 16.85 -2.73 -9.20
N GLN A 236 16.54 -2.52 -10.48
CA GLN A 236 15.24 -2.02 -10.95
C GLN A 236 14.06 -2.98 -10.73
N THR A 237 14.32 -4.23 -10.35
CA THR A 237 13.24 -5.21 -10.07
C THR A 237 12.60 -5.04 -8.68
N PHE A 238 13.20 -4.23 -7.80
CA PHE A 238 12.68 -3.97 -6.47
C PHE A 238 11.59 -2.89 -6.54
N ALA A 239 10.41 -3.21 -6.01
CA ALA A 239 9.28 -2.29 -6.01
C ALA A 239 9.47 -1.20 -4.94
N CYS A 240 9.17 0.05 -5.30
CA CYS A 240 9.30 1.21 -4.40
C CYS A 240 10.70 1.28 -3.76
N ALA A 241 11.73 1.11 -4.58
CA ALA A 241 13.14 1.13 -4.19
C ALA A 241 13.91 2.11 -5.09
N ASP A 242 14.91 2.76 -4.52
CA ASP A 242 15.88 3.56 -5.28
C ASP A 242 17.27 3.09 -4.86
N LEU A 243 17.86 2.24 -5.70
CA LEU A 243 19.14 1.60 -5.44
C LEU A 243 20.09 1.98 -6.58
N THR A 244 21.31 2.35 -6.21
CA THR A 244 22.35 2.73 -7.17
C THR A 244 23.59 1.89 -6.92
N ALA A 245 24.20 1.40 -7.99
CA ALA A 245 25.44 0.64 -7.93
C ALA A 245 26.61 1.42 -8.54
N THR A 246 27.70 1.52 -7.78
CA THR A 246 28.99 2.00 -8.28
C THR A 246 29.98 0.86 -8.29
N VAL A 247 30.69 0.68 -9.40
CA VAL A 247 31.69 -0.38 -9.58
C VAL A 247 33.01 0.29 -9.91
N ASP A 248 34.05 0.00 -9.13
CA ASP A 248 35.38 0.54 -9.39
C ASP A 248 36.16 -0.25 -10.45
N THR A 249 37.35 0.23 -10.81
CA THR A 249 38.22 -0.39 -11.82
C THR A 249 38.76 -1.76 -11.41
N GLU A 250 38.69 -2.13 -10.13
CA GLU A 250 39.12 -3.42 -9.59
C GLU A 250 37.96 -4.43 -9.46
N GLY A 251 36.72 -3.99 -9.75
CA GLY A 251 35.50 -4.77 -9.64
C GLY A 251 34.86 -4.76 -8.25
N ARG A 252 35.29 -3.86 -7.35
CA ARG A 252 34.61 -3.63 -6.07
C ARG A 252 33.32 -2.89 -6.30
N THR A 253 32.24 -3.45 -5.76
CA THR A 253 30.89 -2.91 -5.94
C THR A 253 30.42 -2.24 -4.65
N ARG A 254 29.90 -1.02 -4.75
CA ARG A 254 29.16 -0.38 -3.67
C ARG A 254 27.73 -0.15 -4.12
N VAL A 255 26.78 -0.69 -3.37
CA VAL A 255 25.35 -0.48 -3.57
C VAL A 255 24.83 0.40 -2.45
N SER A 256 24.14 1.49 -2.82
CA SER A 256 23.57 2.44 -1.87
C SER A 256 22.14 2.80 -2.26
N GLY A 257 21.30 3.10 -1.27
CA GLY A 257 19.94 3.56 -1.51
C GLY A 257 18.93 3.04 -0.49
N PHE A 258 17.70 2.75 -0.93
CA PHE A 258 16.68 2.19 -0.05
C PHE A 258 15.79 1.15 -0.73
N VAL A 259 15.14 0.34 0.12
CA VAL A 259 14.09 -0.63 -0.24
C VAL A 259 12.85 -0.42 0.62
N SER A 260 11.69 -0.86 0.14
CA SER A 260 10.41 -0.69 0.83
C SER A 260 10.05 -1.83 1.79
N LEU A 261 10.53 -3.04 1.54
CA LEU A 261 10.22 -4.23 2.33
C LEU A 261 11.41 -4.64 3.20
N PRO A 262 11.21 -5.00 4.49
CA PRO A 262 12.29 -5.50 5.34
C PRO A 262 13.02 -6.71 4.75
N GLY A 263 12.28 -7.61 4.09
CA GLY A 263 12.84 -8.78 3.43
C GLY A 263 13.73 -8.46 2.22
N ASP A 264 13.55 -7.29 1.61
CA ASP A 264 14.34 -6.88 0.45
C ASP A 264 15.75 -6.43 0.82
N LEU A 265 16.00 -6.00 2.07
CA LEU A 265 17.35 -5.64 2.53
C LEU A 265 18.32 -6.81 2.33
N SER A 266 17.98 -7.97 2.91
CA SER A 266 18.79 -9.18 2.78
C SER A 266 18.75 -9.77 1.37
N ARG A 267 17.70 -9.49 0.60
CA ARG A 267 17.55 -9.96 -0.77
C ARG A 267 18.51 -9.23 -1.71
N VAL A 268 18.61 -7.91 -1.61
CA VAL A 268 19.59 -7.09 -2.36
C VAL A 268 21.01 -7.58 -2.11
N GLU A 269 21.37 -7.81 -0.84
CA GLU A 269 22.72 -8.30 -0.49
C GLU A 269 23.05 -9.64 -1.15
N ARG A 270 22.13 -10.62 -1.04
CA ARG A 270 22.31 -11.95 -1.66
C ARG A 270 22.35 -11.88 -3.17
N GLU A 271 21.40 -11.17 -3.78
CA GLU A 271 21.23 -11.11 -5.22
C GLU A 271 22.42 -10.42 -5.90
N VAL A 272 22.89 -9.29 -5.36
CA VAL A 272 24.07 -8.58 -5.90
C VAL A 272 25.35 -9.38 -5.70
N ALA A 273 25.51 -10.08 -4.56
CA ALA A 273 26.69 -10.92 -4.31
C ALA A 273 26.79 -12.12 -5.28
N MET A 274 25.67 -12.58 -5.83
CA MET A 274 25.63 -13.67 -6.82
C MET A 274 25.87 -13.20 -8.26
N VAL A 275 25.93 -11.88 -8.53
CA VAL A 275 26.17 -11.37 -9.88
C VAL A 275 27.60 -11.66 -10.33
N PRO A 276 27.80 -12.36 -11.47
CA PRO A 276 29.14 -12.67 -11.97
C PRO A 276 29.97 -11.41 -12.23
N GLY A 277 31.15 -11.34 -11.59
CA GLY A 277 32.09 -10.23 -11.70
C GLY A 277 32.09 -9.25 -10.52
N VAL A 278 31.11 -9.34 -9.61
CA VAL A 278 31.12 -8.58 -8.36
C VAL A 278 32.21 -9.11 -7.43
N LYS A 279 33.03 -8.23 -6.88
CA LYS A 279 34.01 -8.54 -5.84
C LYS A 279 33.76 -7.66 -4.63
N SER A 280 33.86 -8.25 -3.43
CA SER A 280 33.80 -7.54 -2.15
C SER A 280 32.70 -6.46 -2.07
N PRO A 281 31.41 -6.81 -2.27
CA PRO A 281 30.36 -5.80 -2.31
C PRO A 281 30.15 -5.16 -0.94
N SER A 282 30.00 -3.83 -0.91
CA SER A 282 29.59 -3.07 0.29
C SER A 282 28.18 -2.52 0.10
N PHE A 283 27.32 -2.68 1.11
CA PHE A 283 25.93 -2.26 1.06
C PHE A 283 25.66 -1.14 2.07
N ASP A 284 25.08 -0.05 1.58
CA ASP A 284 24.55 1.06 2.36
C ASP A 284 23.09 1.26 1.98
N VAL A 285 22.26 0.27 2.34
CA VAL A 285 20.85 0.20 1.96
C VAL A 285 20.00 0.32 3.21
N VAL A 286 19.06 1.27 3.21
CA VAL A 286 18.15 1.52 4.34
C VAL A 286 16.72 1.11 4.00
N LEU A 287 15.92 0.83 5.04
CA LEU A 287 14.50 0.56 4.88
C LEU A 287 13.73 1.89 4.79
N ARG A 288 12.86 2.01 3.78
CA ARG A 288 11.94 3.12 3.54
C ARG A 288 10.58 2.58 3.15
N VAL A 289 9.79 2.23 4.15
CA VAL A 289 8.45 1.67 3.97
C VAL A 289 7.53 2.71 3.30
N TRP A 290 6.54 2.23 2.55
CA TRP A 290 5.44 3.05 2.04
C TRP A 290 4.82 3.89 3.18
N PRO A 291 4.44 5.16 2.96
CA PRO A 291 4.39 5.90 1.69
C PRO A 291 5.71 6.57 1.29
N HIS A 292 6.72 6.55 2.16
CA HIS A 292 7.93 7.35 2.00
C HIS A 292 8.69 7.12 0.69
N CYS A 293 8.77 5.86 0.24
CA CYS A 293 9.43 5.51 -1.00
C CYS A 293 8.72 6.07 -2.25
N GLU A 294 7.39 6.12 -2.25
CA GLU A 294 6.60 6.69 -3.35
C GLU A 294 6.76 8.22 -3.40
N VAL A 295 6.67 8.88 -2.24
CA VAL A 295 6.89 10.32 -2.13
C VAL A 295 8.29 10.67 -2.65
N PHE A 296 9.31 9.96 -2.19
CA PHE A 296 10.67 10.16 -2.67
C PHE A 296 10.76 10.03 -4.19
N ALA A 297 10.16 9.00 -4.79
CA ALA A 297 10.18 8.80 -6.24
C ALA A 297 9.53 9.97 -7.01
N ILE A 298 8.44 10.55 -6.48
CA ILE A 298 7.77 11.73 -7.05
C ILE A 298 8.66 12.97 -6.96
N ILE A 299 9.31 13.18 -5.82
CA ILE A 299 10.01 14.42 -5.47
C ILE A 299 11.46 14.45 -6.00
N LYS A 300 12.13 13.29 -6.10
CA LYS A 300 13.55 13.16 -6.51
C LYS A 300 13.93 13.99 -7.75
N PRO A 301 13.17 13.99 -8.86
CA PRO A 301 13.52 14.80 -10.04
C PRO A 301 13.56 16.30 -9.77
N TYR A 302 12.72 16.79 -8.85
CA TYR A 302 12.59 18.20 -8.50
C TYR A 302 13.66 18.64 -7.50
N GLN A 303 14.13 17.73 -6.63
CA GLN A 303 15.33 17.95 -5.81
C GLN A 303 16.59 17.96 -6.66
N ALA A 304 16.72 17.03 -7.63
CA ALA A 304 17.83 17.04 -8.57
C ALA A 304 17.92 18.38 -9.31
N ARG A 305 16.78 18.88 -9.79
CA ARG A 305 16.68 20.21 -10.41
C ARG A 305 17.08 21.35 -9.46
N ASN A 306 16.62 21.34 -8.20
CA ASN A 306 17.01 22.32 -7.18
C ASN A 306 18.53 22.41 -7.03
N ARG A 307 19.20 21.24 -6.95
CA ARG A 307 20.64 21.11 -6.78
C ARG A 307 21.42 21.50 -8.04
N GLU A 308 21.05 20.96 -9.20
CA GLU A 308 21.72 21.21 -10.48
C GLU A 308 21.68 22.68 -10.89
N ARG A 309 20.56 23.36 -10.63
CA ARG A 309 20.37 24.78 -10.93
C ARG A 309 20.82 25.70 -9.79
N ALA A 310 21.22 25.14 -8.64
CA ALA A 310 21.60 25.86 -7.43
C ALA A 310 20.56 26.92 -7.01
N TYR A 311 19.27 26.54 -7.05
CA TYR A 311 18.17 27.46 -6.68
C TYR A 311 18.15 27.78 -5.18
N GLY A 312 18.68 26.88 -4.35
CA GLY A 312 18.92 27.14 -2.92
C GLY A 312 17.69 26.99 -2.03
N LEU A 313 16.64 26.31 -2.50
CA LEU A 313 15.59 25.82 -1.60
C LEU A 313 16.23 24.78 -0.68
N ASP A 314 15.95 24.85 0.62
CA ASP A 314 16.50 23.92 1.61
C ASP A 314 15.48 23.68 2.73
N ILE A 315 15.55 22.51 3.35
CA ILE A 315 14.69 22.12 4.46
C ILE A 315 15.49 21.38 5.53
N ASP A 316 15.31 21.81 6.78
CA ASP A 316 15.91 21.18 7.94
C ASP A 316 14.90 21.05 9.09
N SER A 317 15.19 20.17 10.04
CA SER A 317 14.41 20.01 11.26
C SER A 317 15.28 20.31 12.48
N PRO A 318 15.26 21.55 13.01
CA PRO A 318 16.06 21.91 14.17
C PRO A 318 15.64 21.21 15.48
N SER A 319 14.51 20.51 15.48
CA SER A 319 14.10 19.62 16.58
C SER A 319 14.75 18.24 16.51
N ALA A 320 15.24 17.82 15.34
CA ALA A 320 15.83 16.50 15.17
C ALA A 320 17.33 16.53 15.49
N LEU A 321 17.72 15.91 16.60
CA LEU A 321 19.14 15.76 16.96
C LEU A 321 19.68 14.51 16.25
N GLU A 322 20.72 14.68 15.43
CA GLU A 322 21.33 13.60 14.63
C GLU A 322 20.29 12.86 13.75
N GLY A 323 19.31 13.59 13.23
CA GLY A 323 18.22 13.04 12.41
C GLY A 323 17.16 12.27 13.19
N LYS A 324 17.18 12.33 14.53
CA LYS A 324 16.23 11.63 15.41
C LYS A 324 15.32 12.58 16.17
N LEU A 325 14.03 12.23 16.23
CA LEU A 325 13.02 12.88 17.04
C LEU A 325 12.54 11.92 18.14
N ARG A 326 12.51 12.36 19.39
CA ARG A 326 12.07 11.51 20.50
C ARG A 326 10.60 11.70 20.80
N GLU A 327 9.99 10.71 21.43
CA GLU A 327 8.62 10.80 21.91
C GLU A 327 8.36 12.08 22.72
N GLY A 328 7.30 12.79 22.34
CA GLY A 328 6.91 14.08 22.92
C GLY A 328 7.65 15.30 22.34
N ASP A 329 8.65 15.12 21.47
CA ASP A 329 9.29 16.25 20.80
C ASP A 329 8.33 16.89 19.79
N PRO A 330 8.33 18.23 19.66
CA PRO A 330 7.61 18.91 18.60
C PRO A 330 8.34 18.75 17.26
N VAL A 331 7.60 18.45 16.19
CA VAL A 331 8.15 18.43 14.82
C VAL A 331 8.32 19.86 14.32
N ARG A 332 9.49 20.45 14.56
CA ARG A 332 9.83 21.78 14.05
C ARG A 332 10.55 21.66 12.72
N VAL A 333 10.13 22.51 11.78
CA VAL A 333 10.67 22.53 10.43
C VAL A 333 11.14 23.94 10.10
N GLN A 334 12.30 24.04 9.48
CA GLN A 334 12.86 25.27 8.98
C GLN A 334 13.06 25.14 7.47
N VAL A 335 12.43 26.01 6.70
CA VAL A 335 12.53 26.06 5.25
C VAL A 335 13.23 27.34 4.84
N VAL A 336 14.23 27.23 3.97
CA VAL A 336 14.87 28.37 3.31
C VAL A 336 14.32 28.47 1.89
N ALA A 337 13.70 29.60 1.56
CA ALA A 337 13.16 29.86 0.23
C ALA A 337 14.27 29.88 -0.83
N PRO A 338 13.98 29.50 -2.09
CA PRO A 338 14.95 29.62 -3.16
C PRO A 338 15.32 31.08 -3.42
N ARG A 339 16.32 31.30 -4.28
CA ARG A 339 16.81 32.64 -4.67
C ARG A 339 15.85 33.43 -5.56
N HIS A 340 14.55 33.19 -5.46
CA HIS A 340 13.47 33.90 -6.14
C HIS A 340 12.19 33.77 -5.33
N ASP A 341 11.26 34.71 -5.51
CA ASP A 341 9.95 34.65 -4.88
C ASP A 341 9.19 33.38 -5.31
N SER A 342 8.66 32.65 -4.34
CA SER A 342 7.92 31.42 -4.59
C SER A 342 6.84 31.16 -3.54
N TYR A 343 5.92 30.27 -3.90
CA TYR A 343 4.94 29.69 -3.00
C TYR A 343 5.48 28.36 -2.49
N ILE A 344 5.37 28.16 -1.18
CA ILE A 344 5.94 27.02 -0.46
C ILE A 344 4.82 26.13 0.06
N TRP A 345 5.00 24.82 -0.05
CA TRP A 345 4.12 23.82 0.53
C TRP A 345 4.95 22.77 1.27
N VAL A 346 4.60 22.46 2.52
CA VAL A 346 5.39 21.59 3.39
C VAL A 346 4.52 20.48 3.95
N ASP A 347 4.94 19.24 3.70
CA ASP A 347 4.26 18.04 4.16
C ASP A 347 5.15 17.24 5.11
N TYR A 348 4.54 16.68 6.14
CA TYR A 348 5.16 15.74 7.07
C TYR A 348 4.46 14.39 6.98
N TYR A 349 5.18 13.38 6.53
CA TYR A 349 4.73 12.00 6.41
C TYR A 349 5.15 11.22 7.65
N THR A 350 4.17 10.63 8.31
CA THR A 350 4.33 9.91 9.57
C THR A 350 4.63 8.43 9.33
N ALA A 351 5.14 7.75 10.37
CA ALA A 351 5.51 6.34 10.30
C ALA A 351 4.30 5.40 10.13
N ASP A 352 3.09 5.82 10.53
CA ASP A 352 1.83 5.13 10.32
C ASP A 352 1.18 5.40 8.95
N GLY A 353 1.81 6.20 8.09
CA GLY A 353 1.39 6.40 6.70
C GLY A 353 0.38 7.52 6.49
N ALA A 354 0.26 8.45 7.44
CA ALA A 354 -0.50 9.67 7.28
C ALA A 354 0.36 10.84 6.81
N VAL A 355 -0.29 11.92 6.41
CA VAL A 355 0.33 13.16 5.93
C VAL A 355 -0.27 14.34 6.68
N MET A 356 0.62 15.18 7.19
CA MET A 356 0.29 16.41 7.90
C MET A 356 0.77 17.59 7.08
N HIS A 357 -0.14 18.49 6.73
CA HIS A 357 0.17 19.66 5.93
C HIS A 357 0.52 20.83 6.86
N LEU A 358 1.82 21.11 7.03
CA LEU A 358 2.31 21.99 8.09
C LEU A 358 1.96 23.48 7.88
N ASN A 359 1.63 23.86 6.66
CA ASN A 359 1.18 25.19 6.30
C ASN A 359 -0.17 25.19 5.57
N ALA A 360 -1.02 24.18 5.82
CA ALA A 360 -2.40 24.20 5.38
C ALA A 360 -3.19 25.34 6.05
N GLY A 361 -3.95 26.07 5.25
CA GLY A 361 -4.75 27.21 5.70
C GLY A 361 -5.32 27.99 4.51
N GLN A 362 -6.14 29.00 4.80
CA GLN A 362 -6.89 29.75 3.78
C GLN A 362 -6.01 30.54 2.80
N ALA A 363 -4.76 30.82 3.14
CA ALA A 363 -3.85 31.64 2.34
C ALA A 363 -2.60 30.85 1.92
N PRO A 364 -2.26 30.84 0.61
CA PRO A 364 -1.00 30.28 0.15
C PRO A 364 0.21 30.94 0.82
N THR A 365 1.17 30.13 1.26
CA THR A 365 2.40 30.65 1.89
C THR A 365 3.37 31.14 0.81
N LYS A 366 3.52 32.45 0.70
CA LYS A 366 4.49 33.09 -0.20
C LYS A 366 5.72 33.51 0.60
N LEU A 367 6.92 33.18 0.11
CA LEU A 367 8.19 33.64 0.66
C LEU A 367 8.97 34.44 -0.38
N HIS A 368 9.74 35.42 0.10
CA HIS A 368 10.70 36.15 -0.70
C HIS A 368 12.00 35.38 -0.87
N ALA A 369 12.79 35.77 -1.87
CA ALA A 369 14.07 35.13 -2.17
C ALA A 369 14.98 35.01 -0.93
N GLY A 370 15.33 33.77 -0.56
CA GLY A 370 16.20 33.47 0.60
C GLY A 370 15.58 33.70 1.98
N GLU A 371 14.29 34.05 2.06
CA GLU A 371 13.56 34.15 3.32
C GLU A 371 13.47 32.79 4.01
N THR A 372 13.47 32.78 5.34
CA THR A 372 13.37 31.55 6.14
C THR A 372 12.03 31.48 6.87
N LEU A 373 11.33 30.36 6.69
CA LEU A 373 10.07 30.06 7.35
C LEU A 373 10.28 28.99 8.41
N ALA A 374 9.82 29.25 9.63
CA ALA A 374 9.79 28.27 10.71
C ALA A 374 8.35 27.77 10.94
N LEU A 375 8.13 26.47 10.78
CA LEU A 375 6.87 25.79 11.02
C LEU A 375 6.98 24.90 12.26
N GLY A 376 5.84 24.57 12.86
CA GLY A 376 5.78 23.66 14.01
C GLY A 376 6.03 24.32 15.38
N ARG A 377 5.80 25.64 15.52
CA ARG A 377 5.89 26.32 16.84
C ARG A 377 4.61 26.23 17.67
N GLU A 378 3.45 26.31 17.02
CA GLU A 378 2.13 26.27 17.65
C GLU A 378 1.36 25.06 17.14
N ILE A 379 1.82 23.87 17.53
CA ILE A 379 1.22 22.61 17.10
C ILE A 379 0.33 22.04 18.21
N PRO A 380 -0.88 21.54 17.90
CA PRO A 380 -1.68 20.78 18.86
C PRO A 380 -0.87 19.63 19.47
N SER A 381 -1.17 19.25 20.70
CA SER A 381 -0.49 18.12 21.37
C SER A 381 -0.63 16.79 20.62
N SER A 382 -1.64 16.68 19.74
CA SER A 382 -1.84 15.53 18.84
C SER A 382 -0.78 15.41 17.73
N TRP A 383 0.08 16.43 17.56
CA TRP A 383 1.12 16.47 16.52
C TRP A 383 2.54 16.29 17.09
N LEU A 384 2.63 15.95 18.38
CA LEU A 384 3.88 15.54 18.99
C LEU A 384 4.28 14.15 18.49
N VAL A 385 5.58 13.88 18.46
CA VAL A 385 6.08 12.54 18.12
C VAL A 385 5.49 11.52 19.08
N SER A 386 4.78 10.55 18.52
CA SER A 386 4.08 9.50 19.25
C SER A 386 4.20 8.16 18.52
N PRO A 387 3.90 7.03 19.17
CA PRO A 387 3.88 5.73 18.52
C PRO A 387 2.87 5.70 17.34
N PRO A 388 3.15 4.93 16.28
CA PRO A 388 4.32 4.07 16.10
C PRO A 388 5.59 4.85 15.74
N PHE A 389 6.72 4.41 16.30
CA PHE A 389 8.04 4.96 16.01
C PHE A 389 8.61 4.35 14.73
N GLY A 390 9.36 5.13 13.95
CA GLY A 390 9.98 4.66 12.72
C GLY A 390 10.49 5.78 11.82
N SER A 391 10.72 5.44 10.56
CA SER A 391 11.12 6.43 9.55
C SER A 391 9.98 7.40 9.29
N VAL A 392 10.30 8.69 9.21
CA VAL A 392 9.40 9.78 8.80
C VAL A 392 10.07 10.63 7.73
N LEU A 393 9.29 11.39 6.97
CA LEU A 393 9.77 12.23 5.88
C LEU A 393 9.13 13.60 5.95
N ILE A 394 9.93 14.65 5.75
CA ILE A 394 9.41 16.00 5.55
C ILE A 394 9.79 16.43 4.14
N THR A 395 8.84 16.93 3.37
CA THR A 395 9.07 17.46 2.02
C THR A 395 8.72 18.94 1.97
N VAL A 396 9.40 19.66 1.06
CA VAL A 396 9.02 21.00 0.66
C VAL A 396 8.92 21.09 -0.86
N LEU A 397 7.80 21.65 -1.33
CA LEU A 397 7.61 22.06 -2.72
C LEU A 397 7.69 23.57 -2.83
N SER A 398 8.32 24.06 -3.91
CA SER A 398 8.38 25.47 -4.25
C SER A 398 7.96 25.68 -5.69
N ALA A 399 6.99 26.58 -5.91
CA ALA A 399 6.46 26.90 -7.24
C ALA A 399 6.28 28.41 -7.44
N PRO A 400 6.30 28.92 -8.68
CA PRO A 400 6.06 30.34 -8.96
C PRO A 400 4.58 30.75 -8.80
N THR A 401 3.67 29.78 -8.79
CA THR A 401 2.22 29.97 -8.64
C THR A 401 1.73 29.21 -7.41
N PRO A 402 0.66 29.67 -6.75
CA PRO A 402 0.13 29.00 -5.56
C PRO A 402 -0.41 27.60 -5.90
N PHE A 403 -0.28 26.69 -4.95
CA PHE A 403 -0.82 25.32 -5.03
C PHE A 403 -2.34 25.36 -4.77
N THR A 404 -3.13 25.79 -5.76
CA THR A 404 -4.59 26.02 -5.59
C THR A 404 -5.37 24.77 -5.17
N GLU A 405 -4.88 23.57 -5.47
CA GLU A 405 -5.47 22.29 -5.07
C GLU A 405 -5.33 22.00 -3.56
N THR A 406 -4.59 22.84 -2.83
CA THR A 406 -4.25 22.62 -1.41
C THR A 406 -4.96 23.56 -0.43
N ALA A 407 -5.68 24.58 -0.90
CA ALA A 407 -6.21 25.68 -0.08
C ALA A 407 -7.36 25.27 0.89
N ASP A 408 -8.14 24.24 0.57
CA ASP A 408 -9.27 23.76 1.37
C ASP A 408 -9.03 22.37 2.00
N ARG A 409 -7.75 22.00 2.15
CA ARG A 409 -7.40 20.65 2.61
C ARG A 409 -7.57 20.47 4.11
N PRO A 410 -7.96 19.26 4.54
CA PRO A 410 -7.85 18.93 5.95
C PRO A 410 -6.37 19.02 6.34
N PRO A 411 -6.04 19.46 7.56
CA PRO A 411 -4.65 19.58 8.00
C PRO A 411 -3.93 18.22 8.13
N PHE A 412 -4.68 17.11 8.04
CA PHE A 412 -4.24 15.74 8.14
C PHE A 412 -5.09 14.84 7.24
N GLU A 413 -4.45 13.97 6.46
CA GLU A 413 -5.11 12.93 5.64
C GLU A 413 -4.20 11.70 5.45
N LEU A 414 -4.73 10.60 4.90
CA LEU A 414 -3.93 9.41 4.59
C LEU A 414 -3.07 9.63 3.36
N ALA A 415 -1.84 9.08 3.35
CA ALA A 415 -0.97 9.21 2.20
C ALA A 415 -1.52 8.53 0.94
N SER A 416 -2.33 7.48 1.09
CA SER A 416 -3.00 6.79 -0.03
C SER A 416 -3.88 7.75 -0.82
N ASP A 417 -4.56 8.66 -0.12
CA ASP A 417 -5.51 9.60 -0.70
C ASP A 417 -4.74 10.80 -1.29
N TYR A 418 -3.63 11.20 -0.65
CA TYR A 418 -2.84 12.33 -1.09
C TYR A 418 -1.97 12.04 -2.32
N LEU A 419 -1.36 10.87 -2.41
CA LEU A 419 -0.28 10.60 -3.38
C LEU A 419 -0.69 10.83 -4.84
N LEU A 420 -1.94 10.52 -5.21
CA LEU A 420 -2.44 10.79 -6.56
C LEU A 420 -2.45 12.30 -6.86
N ARG A 421 -2.93 13.11 -5.92
CA ARG A 421 -2.97 14.57 -6.05
C ARG A 421 -1.59 15.19 -6.09
N LEU A 422 -0.67 14.72 -5.23
CA LEU A 422 0.72 15.17 -5.27
C LEU A 422 1.32 14.97 -6.67
N ARG A 423 1.05 13.82 -7.32
CA ARG A 423 1.47 13.58 -8.72
C ARG A 423 0.83 14.55 -9.69
N GLU A 424 -0.46 14.84 -9.55
CA GLU A 424 -1.19 15.79 -10.41
C GLU A 424 -0.62 17.21 -10.27
N THR A 425 -0.46 17.72 -9.04
CA THR A 425 0.11 19.04 -8.76
C THR A 425 1.50 19.19 -9.38
N VAL A 426 2.34 18.18 -9.18
CA VAL A 426 3.72 18.15 -9.66
C VAL A 426 3.79 17.96 -11.19
N ALA A 427 2.85 17.22 -11.78
CA ALA A 427 2.71 17.06 -13.23
C ALA A 427 2.20 18.34 -13.91
N ALA A 428 1.24 19.06 -13.30
CA ALA A 428 0.74 20.34 -13.79
C ALA A 428 1.86 21.39 -13.85
N GLY A 429 2.77 21.38 -12.87
CA GLY A 429 3.95 22.25 -12.84
C GLY A 429 5.18 21.71 -13.58
N LYS A 430 5.11 20.54 -14.24
CA LYS A 430 6.26 19.85 -14.85
C LYS A 430 7.04 20.70 -15.87
N ASN A 431 6.31 21.56 -16.60
CA ASN A 431 6.88 22.47 -17.60
C ASN A 431 7.45 23.77 -17.01
N SER A 432 7.25 24.02 -15.72
CA SER A 432 7.88 25.14 -15.02
C SER A 432 9.25 24.71 -14.51
N ASP A 433 10.32 25.28 -15.07
CA ASP A 433 11.69 25.09 -14.56
C ASP A 433 11.85 25.56 -13.11
N ARG A 434 10.89 26.34 -12.59
CA ARG A 434 10.87 26.85 -11.21
C ARG A 434 10.08 26.00 -10.24
N LEU A 435 9.40 24.94 -10.69
CA LEU A 435 8.90 23.92 -9.77
C LEU A 435 10.11 23.10 -9.30
N ILE A 436 10.40 23.18 -8.01
CA ILE A 436 11.54 22.52 -7.36
C ILE A 436 11.11 22.01 -5.98
N ALA A 437 11.92 21.12 -5.42
CA ALA A 437 11.61 20.52 -4.14
C ALA A 437 12.88 20.23 -3.33
N ASP A 438 12.70 20.02 -2.04
CA ASP A 438 13.70 19.39 -1.19
C ASP A 438 13.00 18.51 -0.13
N PHE A 439 13.76 17.66 0.55
CA PHE A 439 13.21 16.79 1.59
C PHE A 439 14.28 16.35 2.58
N VAL A 440 13.83 15.95 3.77
CA VAL A 440 14.66 15.39 4.83
C VAL A 440 13.99 14.15 5.44
N PHE A 441 14.77 13.07 5.58
CA PHE A 441 14.36 11.87 6.30
C PHE A 441 14.79 11.97 7.75
N LEU A 442 13.90 11.60 8.66
CA LEU A 442 14.18 11.53 10.09
C LEU A 442 13.72 10.17 10.65
N GLU A 443 14.12 9.87 11.87
CA GLU A 443 13.71 8.68 12.60
C GLU A 443 13.05 9.08 13.92
N THR A 444 11.81 8.65 14.14
CA THR A 444 11.13 8.82 15.42
C THR A 444 11.48 7.65 16.33
N VAL A 445 11.74 7.92 17.62
CA VAL A 445 12.15 6.91 18.61
C VAL A 445 11.45 7.13 19.95
N SER A 446 11.34 6.07 20.74
CA SER A 446 10.92 6.17 22.14
C SER A 446 11.93 7.00 22.95
N ARG A 447 11.46 7.62 24.03
CA ARG A 447 12.29 8.51 24.84
C ARG A 447 13.42 7.82 25.62
#